data_AF-A0A0C3P3A9-F1
#
_entry.id   AF-A0A0C3P3A9-F1
#
_cell.length_a   1.000
_cell.length_b   1.000
_cell.length_c   1.000
_cell.angle_alpha   90.00
_cell.angle_beta   90.00
_cell.angle_gamma   90.00
#
_symmetry.space_group_name_H-M   'P 1'
#
loop_
_entity.id
_entity.type
_entity.pdbx_description
1 polymer ?
#
loop_
_entity_poly.entity_id
_entity_poly.type
_entity_poly.pdbx_seq_one_letter_code
_entity_poly.pdbx_strand_id
1 'polypeptide(L)'
;MSMYEAEIENLQQKLVKTMAEHDTIKYDTCRISLLVYSIVFRDAFQALISVLKLPEDTDLLSFSLTDININFQANTNEYTKHSKEEYPGLCFWVRSDYNSFAMSAEAQSMDHGKAPWLEQLNGDRIMPDQLRAICASLRRTWAELVQRKIAPQTWTKISASAKALVYKIMVKEHPLIGLDGDGFKLEMLCVNDYSGWQKNHLGLNGKWKEPSSNKAKPKEESKLEFPDAVPPMDNKETTGGSQHVEQLADTIPTDVANTNHKELPCPLGRDQTPEDIPFGVVLPMPTNQSQSPPTLPSVLSHHSSSKENELPSRDPPYVLLMVSTVN
;
A
#
# COMPACT_ATOMS: atom_id res chain seq x y z
N MET A 1 -16.74 48.12 -71.28
CA MET A 1 -17.35 47.30 -70.21
C MET A 1 -16.86 45.86 -70.30
N SER A 2 -17.15 45.12 -71.37
CA SER A 2 -16.82 43.68 -71.52
C SER A 2 -15.39 43.25 -71.18
N MET A 3 -14.37 44.09 -71.43
CA MET A 3 -12.99 43.80 -71.05
C MET A 3 -12.81 43.53 -69.55
N TYR A 4 -13.50 44.29 -68.69
CA TYR A 4 -13.41 44.11 -67.23
C TYR A 4 -14.23 42.90 -66.74
N GLU A 5 -15.32 42.55 -67.44
CA GLU A 5 -16.14 41.38 -67.10
C GLU A 5 -15.33 40.08 -67.33
N ALA A 6 -14.62 39.98 -68.45
CA ALA A 6 -13.75 38.83 -68.75
C ALA A 6 -12.57 38.71 -67.77
N GLU A 7 -12.01 39.84 -67.30
CA GLU A 7 -10.93 39.84 -66.30
C GLU A 7 -11.43 39.41 -64.92
N ILE A 8 -12.63 39.86 -64.51
CA ILE A 8 -13.30 39.41 -63.28
C ILE A 8 -13.60 37.91 -63.33
N GLU A 9 -14.14 37.40 -64.44
CA GLU A 9 -14.44 35.97 -64.60
C GLU A 9 -13.15 35.11 -64.56
N ASN A 10 -12.07 35.57 -65.18
CA ASN A 10 -10.76 34.92 -65.11
C ASN A 10 -10.23 34.85 -63.66
N LEU A 11 -10.34 35.94 -62.91
CA LEU A 11 -9.92 35.99 -61.50
C LEU A 11 -10.79 35.07 -60.61
N GLN A 12 -12.09 34.98 -60.86
CA GLN A 12 -12.98 34.06 -60.15
C GLN A 12 -12.62 32.59 -60.43
N GLN A 13 -12.40 32.21 -61.70
CA GLN A 13 -11.96 30.86 -62.05
C GLN A 13 -10.60 30.52 -61.42
N LYS A 14 -9.66 31.48 -61.43
CA LYS A 14 -8.34 31.31 -60.81
C LYS A 14 -8.43 31.10 -59.30
N LEU A 15 -9.31 31.84 -58.60
CA LEU A 15 -9.55 31.70 -57.17
C LEU A 15 -10.15 30.34 -56.81
N VAL A 16 -11.19 29.89 -57.54
CA VAL A 16 -11.81 28.58 -57.32
C VAL A 16 -10.79 27.45 -57.53
N LYS A 17 -9.93 27.56 -58.55
CA LYS A 17 -8.86 26.59 -58.80
C LYS A 17 -7.85 26.54 -57.64
N THR A 18 -7.36 27.69 -57.15
CA THR A 18 -6.38 27.69 -56.05
C THR A 18 -6.97 27.20 -54.73
N MET A 19 -8.27 27.42 -54.49
CA MET A 19 -8.97 26.83 -53.33
C MET A 19 -9.02 25.30 -53.40
N ALA A 20 -9.38 24.74 -54.56
CA ALA A 20 -9.41 23.29 -54.77
C ALA A 20 -8.01 22.65 -54.62
N GLU A 21 -6.97 23.28 -55.14
CA GLU A 21 -5.57 22.84 -54.98
C GLU A 21 -5.16 22.85 -53.49
N HIS A 22 -5.51 23.91 -52.75
CA HIS A 22 -5.22 24.02 -51.31
C HIS A 22 -5.95 22.97 -50.46
N ASP A 23 -7.23 22.69 -50.74
CA ASP A 23 -7.97 21.65 -50.02
C ASP A 23 -7.43 20.25 -50.30
N THR A 24 -6.94 20.00 -51.52
CA THR A 24 -6.25 18.74 -51.87
C THR A 24 -4.96 18.58 -51.06
N ILE A 25 -4.11 19.62 -51.01
CA ILE A 25 -2.87 19.63 -50.21
C ILE A 25 -3.15 19.41 -48.71
N LYS A 26 -4.21 20.02 -48.18
CA LYS A 26 -4.63 19.85 -46.78
C LYS A 26 -5.08 18.41 -46.49
N TYR A 27 -5.85 17.81 -47.41
CA TYR A 27 -6.29 16.42 -47.30
C TYR A 27 -5.10 15.44 -47.31
N ASP A 28 -4.17 15.61 -48.26
CA ASP A 28 -2.97 14.77 -48.36
C ASP A 28 -2.05 14.94 -47.15
N THR A 29 -1.90 16.16 -46.62
CA THR A 29 -1.13 16.40 -45.40
C THR A 29 -1.73 15.67 -44.20
N CYS A 30 -3.05 15.74 -43.99
CA CYS A 30 -3.74 14.98 -42.94
C CYS A 30 -3.57 13.47 -43.12
N ARG A 31 -3.69 12.96 -44.37
CA ARG A 31 -3.53 11.54 -44.69
C ARG A 31 -2.10 11.05 -44.43
N ILE A 32 -1.09 11.82 -44.80
CA ILE A 32 0.32 11.51 -44.51
C ILE A 32 0.57 11.51 -42.99
N SER A 33 0.07 12.50 -42.26
CA SER A 33 0.20 12.54 -40.79
C SER A 33 -0.45 11.33 -40.11
N LEU A 34 -1.65 10.91 -40.55
CA LEU A 34 -2.32 9.70 -40.06
C LEU A 34 -1.52 8.43 -40.36
N LEU A 35 -0.94 8.31 -41.55
CA LEU A 35 -0.09 7.17 -41.91
C LEU A 35 1.17 7.11 -41.05
N VAL A 36 1.88 8.22 -40.87
CA VAL A 36 3.07 8.30 -40.00
C VAL A 36 2.73 7.94 -38.55
N TYR A 37 1.63 8.48 -38.00
CA TYR A 37 1.17 8.11 -36.66
C TYR A 37 0.83 6.62 -36.55
N SER A 38 0.15 6.04 -37.54
CA SER A 38 -0.22 4.62 -37.50
C SER A 38 0.99 3.68 -37.55
N ILE A 39 2.05 4.03 -38.29
CA ILE A 39 3.31 3.27 -38.35
C ILE A 39 4.04 3.36 -37.01
N VAL A 40 4.30 4.56 -36.50
CA VAL A 40 5.01 4.75 -35.22
C VAL A 40 4.26 4.11 -34.05
N PHE A 41 2.92 4.20 -34.05
CA PHE A 41 2.08 3.52 -33.05
C PHE A 41 2.15 2.01 -33.16
N ARG A 42 2.10 1.45 -34.38
CA ARG A 42 2.24 0.00 -34.63
C ARG A 42 3.60 -0.51 -34.14
N ASP A 43 4.70 0.18 -34.46
CA ASP A 43 6.04 -0.24 -34.08
C ASP A 43 6.23 -0.18 -32.55
N ALA A 44 5.74 0.87 -31.89
CA ALA A 44 5.74 0.99 -30.44
C ALA A 44 4.88 -0.10 -29.75
N PHE A 45 3.73 -0.44 -30.34
CA PHE A 45 2.86 -1.51 -29.83
C PHE A 45 3.46 -2.91 -30.04
N GLN A 46 4.14 -3.15 -31.17
CA GLN A 46 4.86 -4.41 -31.41
C GLN A 46 6.06 -4.58 -30.47
N ALA A 47 6.78 -3.51 -30.18
CA ALA A 47 7.80 -3.52 -29.12
C ALA A 47 7.18 -3.85 -27.75
N LEU A 48 5.98 -3.33 -27.44
CA LEU A 48 5.25 -3.66 -26.22
C LEU A 48 4.82 -5.14 -26.17
N ILE A 49 4.23 -5.66 -27.25
CA ILE A 49 3.85 -7.09 -27.39
C ILE A 49 5.06 -7.99 -27.16
N SER A 50 6.20 -7.68 -27.81
CA SER A 50 7.44 -8.43 -27.70
C SER A 50 7.98 -8.47 -26.26
N VAL A 51 7.99 -7.32 -25.57
CA VAL A 51 8.40 -7.22 -24.16
C VAL A 51 7.44 -7.95 -23.21
N LEU A 52 6.13 -7.90 -23.49
CA LEU A 52 5.09 -8.56 -22.69
C LEU A 52 4.88 -10.04 -23.03
N LYS A 53 5.55 -10.57 -24.08
CA LYS A 53 5.38 -11.92 -24.63
C LYS A 53 3.92 -12.26 -24.93
N LEU A 54 3.18 -11.30 -25.49
CA LEU A 54 1.79 -11.50 -25.90
C LEU A 54 1.72 -12.31 -27.21
N PRO A 55 0.62 -13.04 -27.46
CA PRO A 55 0.40 -13.73 -28.73
C PRO A 55 0.47 -12.77 -29.93
N GLU A 56 1.11 -13.22 -31.01
CA GLU A 56 1.42 -12.39 -32.19
C GLU A 56 0.17 -12.03 -33.01
N ASP A 57 -0.95 -12.71 -32.75
CA ASP A 57 -2.29 -12.51 -33.31
C ASP A 57 -3.20 -11.58 -32.47
N THR A 58 -2.67 -10.94 -31.42
CA THR A 58 -3.45 -10.01 -30.57
C THR A 58 -3.96 -8.78 -31.36
N ASP A 59 -5.28 -8.65 -31.53
CA ASP A 59 -5.88 -7.50 -32.21
C ASP A 59 -5.74 -6.20 -31.39
N LEU A 60 -5.10 -5.21 -32.03
CA LEU A 60 -4.91 -3.84 -31.57
C LEU A 60 -6.19 -3.16 -31.07
N LEU A 61 -7.35 -3.48 -31.66
CA LEU A 61 -8.63 -2.85 -31.33
C LEU A 61 -9.42 -3.57 -30.23
N SER A 62 -9.12 -4.86 -29.99
CA SER A 62 -9.74 -5.64 -28.90
C SER A 62 -8.95 -5.56 -27.59
N PHE A 63 -7.71 -5.10 -27.63
CA PHE A 63 -6.77 -5.13 -26.51
C PHE A 63 -7.26 -4.32 -25.30
N SER A 64 -7.65 -5.02 -24.23
CA SER A 64 -8.02 -4.38 -22.97
C SER A 64 -6.86 -4.39 -21.98
N LEU A 65 -6.73 -3.30 -21.21
CA LEU A 65 -5.79 -3.23 -20.08
C LEU A 65 -6.06 -4.31 -19.00
N THR A 66 -7.24 -4.94 -19.01
CA THR A 66 -7.54 -6.13 -18.20
C THR A 66 -6.70 -7.34 -18.57
N ASP A 67 -6.29 -7.45 -19.83
CA ASP A 67 -5.69 -8.70 -20.36
C ASP A 67 -4.20 -8.75 -20.01
N ILE A 68 -3.55 -7.58 -19.94
CA ILE A 68 -2.23 -7.41 -19.30
C ILE A 68 -2.28 -7.90 -17.85
N ASN A 69 -3.35 -7.59 -17.11
CA ASN A 69 -3.48 -8.01 -15.71
C ASN A 69 -3.62 -9.53 -15.56
N ILE A 70 -4.16 -10.24 -16.56
CA ILE A 70 -4.27 -11.72 -16.52
C ILE A 70 -2.89 -12.38 -16.68
N ASN A 71 -2.08 -11.96 -17.65
CA ASN A 71 -0.72 -12.52 -17.79
C ASN A 71 0.25 -12.05 -16.70
N PHE A 72 0.05 -10.85 -16.13
CA PHE A 72 0.77 -10.47 -14.92
C PHE A 72 0.32 -11.33 -13.73
N GLN A 73 -0.98 -11.60 -13.53
CA GLN A 73 -1.47 -12.48 -12.45
C GLN A 73 -1.01 -13.94 -12.62
N ALA A 74 -1.05 -14.49 -13.84
CA ALA A 74 -0.58 -15.84 -14.13
C ALA A 74 0.92 -16.01 -13.84
N ASN A 75 1.73 -14.96 -14.02
CA ASN A 75 3.18 -14.96 -13.76
C ASN A 75 3.58 -14.24 -12.45
N THR A 76 2.61 -13.83 -11.62
CA THR A 76 2.86 -13.39 -10.23
C THR A 76 2.35 -14.36 -9.19
N ASN A 77 1.60 -15.40 -9.56
CA ASN A 77 1.10 -16.42 -8.64
C ASN A 77 1.96 -17.70 -8.62
N GLU A 78 3.26 -17.57 -8.94
CA GLU A 78 4.32 -18.38 -8.31
C GLU A 78 4.83 -17.69 -7.02
N TYR A 79 3.95 -16.97 -6.31
CA TYR A 79 3.94 -17.14 -4.86
C TYR A 79 3.76 -18.64 -4.64
N THR A 80 4.78 -19.30 -4.10
CA THR A 80 4.63 -20.64 -3.55
C THR A 80 3.40 -20.61 -2.66
N LYS A 81 2.32 -21.23 -3.13
CA LYS A 81 1.05 -21.27 -2.42
C LYS A 81 1.25 -22.25 -1.28
N HIS A 82 1.92 -21.74 -0.24
CA HIS A 82 2.27 -22.48 0.95
C HIS A 82 1.02 -23.18 1.44
N SER A 83 1.13 -24.49 1.58
CA SER A 83 0.06 -25.30 2.14
C SER A 83 0.07 -25.13 3.66
N LYS A 84 -1.09 -25.22 4.32
CA LYS A 84 -1.14 -25.18 5.79
C LYS A 84 -0.39 -26.39 6.38
N GLU A 85 -0.33 -27.45 5.58
CA GLU A 85 0.37 -28.70 5.76
C GLU A 85 1.90 -28.54 5.84
N GLU A 86 2.50 -27.55 5.15
CA GLU A 86 3.93 -27.21 5.28
C GLU A 86 4.28 -26.57 6.63
N TYR A 87 3.32 -25.84 7.24
CA TYR A 87 3.54 -25.01 8.42
C TYR A 87 2.49 -25.28 9.52
N PRO A 88 2.44 -26.50 10.08
CA PRO A 88 1.41 -26.91 11.04
C PRO A 88 1.44 -26.12 12.37
N GLY A 89 2.49 -25.35 12.64
CA GLY A 89 2.57 -24.46 13.80
C GLY A 89 1.83 -23.14 13.65
N LEU A 90 1.49 -22.70 12.43
CA LEU A 90 0.78 -21.42 12.22
C LEU A 90 -0.70 -21.54 12.62
N CYS A 91 -1.13 -20.76 13.61
CA CYS A 91 -2.51 -20.75 14.06
C CYS A 91 -3.38 -19.88 13.15
N PHE A 92 -2.83 -18.78 12.63
CA PHE A 92 -3.57 -17.77 11.86
C PHE A 92 -3.21 -17.86 10.37
N TRP A 93 -3.91 -18.74 9.65
CA TRP A 93 -3.69 -18.93 8.22
C TRP A 93 -4.49 -17.92 7.39
N VAL A 94 -5.76 -17.71 7.74
CA VAL A 94 -6.63 -16.69 7.13
C VAL A 94 -7.21 -15.77 8.18
N ARG A 95 -7.75 -14.62 7.76
CA ARG A 95 -8.31 -13.62 8.70
C ARG A 95 -9.39 -14.18 9.63
N SER A 96 -10.17 -15.16 9.19
CA SER A 96 -11.20 -15.80 10.02
C SER A 96 -10.61 -16.52 11.23
N ASP A 97 -9.45 -17.17 11.09
CA ASP A 97 -8.80 -17.92 12.17
C ASP A 97 -8.43 -16.96 13.31
N TYR A 98 -7.79 -15.85 12.96
CA TYR A 98 -7.46 -14.80 13.92
C TYR A 98 -8.70 -14.14 14.54
N ASN A 99 -9.74 -13.85 13.75
CA ASN A 99 -10.98 -13.27 14.28
C ASN A 99 -11.66 -14.21 15.28
N SER A 100 -11.70 -15.52 15.01
CA SER A 100 -12.23 -16.53 15.93
C SER A 100 -11.40 -16.62 17.21
N PHE A 101 -10.06 -16.59 17.08
CA PHE A 101 -9.15 -16.56 18.22
C PHE A 101 -9.33 -15.30 19.08
N ALA A 102 -9.40 -14.11 18.48
CA ALA A 102 -9.52 -12.84 19.20
C ALA A 102 -10.79 -12.72 20.07
N MET A 103 -11.84 -13.49 19.73
CA MET A 103 -13.09 -13.57 20.49
C MET A 103 -13.07 -14.67 21.59
N SER A 104 -12.00 -15.46 21.68
CA SER A 104 -11.84 -16.50 22.71
C SER A 104 -11.44 -15.94 24.07
N ALA A 105 -11.72 -16.69 25.14
CA ALA A 105 -11.25 -16.33 26.49
C ALA A 105 -9.72 -16.35 26.62
N GLU A 106 -9.02 -17.16 25.81
CA GLU A 106 -7.56 -17.23 25.78
C GLU A 106 -6.95 -15.89 25.35
N ALA A 107 -7.43 -15.34 24.22
CA ALA A 107 -7.00 -14.05 23.70
C ALA A 107 -7.23 -12.86 24.64
N GLN A 108 -8.20 -12.96 25.56
CA GLN A 108 -8.46 -11.94 26.58
C GLN A 108 -7.54 -12.06 27.81
N SER A 109 -6.86 -13.20 27.98
CA SER A 109 -6.05 -13.50 29.18
C SER A 109 -4.55 -13.28 29.01
N MET A 110 -4.07 -13.11 27.76
CA MET A 110 -2.65 -12.90 27.46
C MET A 110 -2.40 -11.52 26.85
N ASP A 111 -1.32 -10.85 27.26
CA ASP A 111 -0.76 -9.76 26.45
C ASP A 111 -0.15 -10.36 25.19
N HIS A 112 -0.70 -10.04 24.01
CA HIS A 112 -0.18 -10.46 22.70
C HIS A 112 0.65 -9.37 21.99
N GLY A 113 0.88 -8.22 22.62
CA GLY A 113 1.59 -7.10 22.02
C GLY A 113 0.85 -6.44 20.84
N LYS A 114 1.62 -5.78 19.96
CA LYS A 114 1.07 -4.90 18.91
C LYS A 114 0.59 -5.62 17.64
N ALA A 115 1.00 -6.86 17.42
CA ALA A 115 0.65 -7.63 16.23
C ALA A 115 0.39 -9.13 16.53
N PRO A 116 -0.62 -9.46 17.36
CA PRO A 116 -0.99 -10.85 17.70
C PRO A 116 -1.07 -11.84 16.54
N TRP A 117 -1.51 -11.37 15.36
CA TRP A 117 -1.71 -12.18 14.16
C TRP A 117 -0.42 -12.49 13.37
N LEU A 118 0.74 -11.99 13.82
CA LEU A 118 2.03 -12.25 13.20
C LEU A 118 2.80 -13.31 13.99
N GLU A 119 2.95 -14.46 13.34
CA GLU A 119 3.60 -15.65 13.87
C GLU A 119 4.88 -15.96 13.06
N GLN A 120 5.83 -16.60 13.73
CA GLN A 120 6.98 -17.27 13.12
C GLN A 120 6.56 -18.63 12.54
N LEU A 121 7.43 -19.29 11.77
CA LEU A 121 7.13 -20.55 11.07
C LEU A 121 6.67 -21.69 12.00
N ASN A 122 7.03 -21.62 13.29
CA ASN A 122 6.68 -22.58 14.33
C ASN A 122 5.44 -22.20 15.16
N GLY A 123 4.77 -21.08 14.85
CA GLY A 123 3.65 -20.54 15.64
C GLY A 123 4.06 -19.55 16.72
N ASP A 124 5.37 -19.38 17.00
CA ASP A 124 5.81 -18.44 18.03
C ASP A 124 5.52 -16.98 17.63
N ARG A 125 5.32 -16.13 18.63
CA ARG A 125 5.12 -14.70 18.43
C ARG A 125 6.34 -14.06 17.78
N ILE A 126 6.12 -13.08 16.90
CA ILE A 126 7.19 -12.25 16.34
C ILE A 126 7.83 -11.38 17.44
N MET A 127 9.17 -11.37 17.51
CA MET A 127 9.89 -10.56 18.50
C MET A 127 9.75 -9.05 18.22
N PRO A 128 9.73 -8.17 19.25
CA PRO A 128 9.55 -6.72 19.06
C PRO A 128 10.54 -6.07 18.07
N ASP A 129 11.77 -6.56 18.05
CA ASP A 129 12.84 -6.08 17.16
C ASP A 129 12.60 -6.49 15.69
N GLN A 130 12.09 -7.70 15.47
CA GLN A 130 11.70 -8.19 14.15
C GLN A 130 10.45 -7.45 13.65
N LEU A 131 9.45 -7.20 14.51
CA LEU A 131 8.31 -6.35 14.18
C LEU A 131 8.75 -4.92 13.80
N ARG A 132 9.72 -4.35 14.54
CA ARG A 132 10.32 -3.04 14.20
C ARG A 132 10.99 -3.06 12.82
N ALA A 133 11.69 -4.13 12.46
CA ALA A 133 12.31 -4.29 11.15
C ALA A 133 11.27 -4.41 10.01
N ILE A 134 10.20 -5.19 10.21
CA ILE A 134 9.05 -5.29 9.29
C ILE A 134 8.42 -3.90 9.07
N CYS A 135 8.06 -3.20 10.15
CA CYS A 135 7.46 -1.86 10.08
C CYS A 135 8.39 -0.83 9.41
N ALA A 136 9.70 -0.87 9.64
CA ALA A 136 10.66 0.00 8.96
C ALA A 136 10.68 -0.25 7.44
N SER A 137 10.63 -1.52 7.03
CA SER A 137 10.61 -1.97 5.63
C SER A 137 9.30 -1.59 4.93
N LEU A 138 8.18 -1.71 5.64
CA LEU A 138 6.88 -1.28 5.17
C LEU A 138 6.83 0.24 4.93
N ARG A 139 7.43 1.04 5.82
CA ARG A 139 7.54 2.50 5.67
C ARG A 139 8.45 2.91 4.50
N ARG A 140 9.56 2.20 4.26
CA ARG A 140 10.37 2.35 3.02
C ARG A 140 9.52 2.06 1.78
N THR A 141 8.70 1.01 1.83
CA THR A 141 7.81 0.62 0.73
C THR A 141 6.72 1.66 0.46
N TRP A 142 6.19 2.32 1.48
CA TRP A 142 5.26 3.45 1.29
C TRP A 142 5.93 4.69 0.71
N ALA A 143 7.19 4.96 1.05
CA ALA A 143 7.97 6.03 0.41
C ALA A 143 8.09 5.82 -1.10
N GLU A 144 8.30 4.57 -1.54
CA GLU A 144 8.32 4.19 -2.96
C GLU A 144 6.97 4.45 -3.66
N LEU A 145 5.83 4.21 -2.98
CA LEU A 145 4.51 4.55 -3.53
C LEU A 145 4.36 6.06 -3.78
N VAL A 146 4.91 6.90 -2.89
CA VAL A 146 4.85 8.37 -3.00
C VAL A 146 5.74 8.85 -4.15
N GLN A 147 6.95 8.30 -4.26
CA GLN A 147 7.87 8.57 -5.37
C GLN A 147 7.24 8.21 -6.73
N ARG A 148 6.51 7.09 -6.80
CA ARG A 148 5.74 6.66 -7.98
C ARG A 148 4.42 7.40 -8.19
N LYS A 149 4.02 8.30 -7.27
CA LYS A 149 2.75 9.05 -7.29
C LYS A 149 1.50 8.15 -7.28
N ILE A 150 1.60 6.97 -6.65
CA ILE A 150 0.50 5.99 -6.47
C ILE A 150 0.14 5.73 -5.00
N ALA A 151 0.72 6.50 -4.06
CA ALA A 151 0.36 6.43 -2.65
C ALA A 151 -1.09 6.88 -2.43
N PRO A 152 -1.93 6.09 -1.74
CA PRO A 152 -3.33 6.43 -1.53
C PRO A 152 -3.51 7.40 -0.35
N GLN A 153 -4.55 8.23 -0.39
CA GLN A 153 -4.85 9.15 0.73
C GLN A 153 -5.26 8.40 2.02
N THR A 154 -5.94 7.26 1.87
CA THR A 154 -6.29 6.33 2.95
C THR A 154 -5.99 4.91 2.46
N TRP A 155 -5.54 4.01 3.34
CA TRP A 155 -5.19 2.64 2.92
C TRP A 155 -6.34 1.91 2.22
N THR A 156 -7.57 2.13 2.68
CA THR A 156 -8.83 1.65 2.07
C THR A 156 -9.07 2.09 0.62
N LYS A 157 -8.31 3.06 0.11
CA LYS A 157 -8.38 3.56 -1.28
C LYS A 157 -7.13 3.21 -2.10
N ILE A 158 -6.36 2.21 -1.67
CA ILE A 158 -5.19 1.73 -2.42
C ILE A 158 -5.61 1.11 -3.76
N SER A 159 -4.87 1.40 -4.83
CA SER A 159 -5.07 0.74 -6.12
C SER A 159 -4.55 -0.70 -6.08
N ALA A 160 -5.09 -1.59 -6.93
CA ALA A 160 -4.60 -2.96 -7.05
C ALA A 160 -3.10 -3.01 -7.40
N SER A 161 -2.63 -2.10 -8.26
CA SER A 161 -1.20 -2.01 -8.63
C SER A 161 -0.30 -1.56 -7.48
N ALA A 162 -0.74 -0.62 -6.64
CA ALA A 162 0.00 -0.21 -5.45
C ALA A 162 -0.01 -1.34 -4.40
N LYS A 163 -1.14 -2.00 -4.16
CA LYS A 163 -1.23 -3.15 -3.22
C LYS A 163 -0.33 -4.31 -3.66
N ALA A 164 -0.33 -4.67 -4.94
CA ALA A 164 0.55 -5.70 -5.49
C ALA A 164 2.04 -5.34 -5.36
N LEU A 165 2.41 -4.07 -5.54
CA LEU A 165 3.77 -3.59 -5.34
C LEU A 165 4.21 -3.71 -3.87
N VAL A 166 3.35 -3.32 -2.92
CA VAL A 166 3.66 -3.44 -1.48
C VAL A 166 3.82 -4.91 -1.09
N TYR A 167 2.89 -5.79 -1.49
CA TYR A 167 2.98 -7.22 -1.20
C TYR A 167 4.25 -7.85 -1.78
N LYS A 168 4.57 -7.56 -3.06
CA LYS A 168 5.79 -8.06 -3.72
C LYS A 168 7.08 -7.64 -3.02
N ILE A 169 7.18 -6.39 -2.54
CA ILE A 169 8.37 -5.92 -1.81
C ILE A 169 8.42 -6.53 -0.41
N MET A 170 7.29 -6.54 0.31
CA MET A 170 7.24 -7.00 1.69
C MET A 170 7.45 -8.50 1.83
N VAL A 171 6.88 -9.34 0.96
CA VAL A 171 7.13 -10.80 0.96
C VAL A 171 8.58 -11.11 0.57
N LYS A 172 9.18 -10.34 -0.33
CA LYS A 172 10.59 -10.50 -0.70
C LYS A 172 11.55 -10.19 0.46
N GLU A 173 11.29 -9.11 1.22
CA GLU A 173 12.14 -8.73 2.36
C GLU A 173 11.81 -9.51 3.65
N HIS A 174 10.54 -9.90 3.84
CA HIS A 174 10.01 -10.56 5.05
C HIS A 174 9.06 -11.70 4.66
N PRO A 175 9.57 -12.90 4.30
CA PRO A 175 8.75 -14.00 3.79
C PRO A 175 7.59 -14.42 4.71
N LEU A 176 7.73 -14.25 6.03
CA LEU A 176 6.66 -14.48 7.02
C LEU A 176 5.36 -13.70 6.75
N ILE A 177 5.45 -12.57 6.03
CA ILE A 177 4.30 -11.75 5.64
C ILE A 177 3.47 -12.40 4.53
N GLY A 178 4.05 -13.34 3.79
CA GLY A 178 3.36 -14.19 2.80
C GLY A 178 2.89 -15.54 3.34
N LEU A 179 3.08 -15.82 4.64
CA LEU A 179 2.58 -17.04 5.28
C LEU A 179 1.12 -16.86 5.73
N ASP A 180 0.25 -16.56 4.76
CA ASP A 180 -1.20 -16.50 4.92
C ASP A 180 -1.92 -16.94 3.63
N GLY A 181 -3.23 -17.22 3.74
CA GLY A 181 -4.05 -17.68 2.61
C GLY A 181 -4.71 -16.58 1.78
N ASP A 182 -4.75 -15.34 2.28
CA ASP A 182 -5.55 -14.23 1.75
C ASP A 182 -4.85 -12.84 1.81
N GLY A 183 -3.57 -12.78 2.22
CA GLY A 183 -2.82 -11.54 2.39
C GLY A 183 -3.20 -10.72 3.62
N PHE A 184 -3.98 -11.27 4.57
CA PHE A 184 -4.49 -10.49 5.70
C PHE A 184 -3.41 -9.98 6.65
N LYS A 185 -2.27 -10.67 6.80
CA LYS A 185 -1.20 -10.28 7.73
C LYS A 185 -0.60 -8.94 7.35
N LEU A 186 -0.34 -8.75 6.05
CA LEU A 186 0.09 -7.47 5.50
C LEU A 186 -1.02 -6.41 5.53
N GLU A 187 -2.24 -6.79 5.17
CA GLU A 187 -3.38 -5.86 5.16
C GLU A 187 -3.62 -5.25 6.56
N MET A 188 -3.59 -6.08 7.61
CA MET A 188 -3.73 -5.67 9.00
C MET A 188 -2.60 -4.73 9.45
N LEU A 189 -1.34 -5.05 9.12
CA LEU A 189 -0.20 -4.15 9.37
C LEU A 189 -0.43 -2.77 8.73
N CYS A 190 -0.84 -2.76 7.46
CA CYS A 190 -1.03 -1.51 6.73
C CYS A 190 -2.22 -0.69 7.25
N VAL A 191 -3.36 -1.31 7.55
CA VAL A 191 -4.52 -0.64 8.13
C VAL A 191 -4.15 0.08 9.44
N ASN A 192 -3.35 -0.57 10.29
CA ASN A 192 -2.95 -0.04 11.58
C ASN A 192 -1.89 1.09 11.46
N ASP A 193 -0.76 0.82 10.81
CA ASP A 193 0.38 1.75 10.81
C ASP A 193 0.27 2.88 9.75
N TYR A 194 -0.44 2.67 8.63
CA TYR A 194 -0.43 3.63 7.51
C TYR A 194 -1.01 4.99 7.89
N SER A 195 -2.08 5.02 8.69
CA SER A 195 -2.73 6.28 9.05
C SER A 195 -1.84 7.20 9.90
N GLY A 196 -1.05 6.63 10.81
CA GLY A 196 -0.06 7.37 11.60
C GLY A 196 1.12 7.84 10.76
N TRP A 197 1.63 6.98 9.88
CA TRP A 197 2.72 7.33 8.97
C TRP A 197 2.30 8.43 7.97
N GLN A 198 1.15 8.28 7.32
CA GLN A 198 0.59 9.24 6.36
C GLN A 198 0.41 10.62 6.99
N LYS A 199 -0.16 10.71 8.20
CA LYS A 199 -0.33 11.98 8.92
C LYS A 199 0.99 12.68 9.20
N ASN A 200 2.07 11.93 9.44
CA ASN A 200 3.38 12.49 9.77
C ASN A 200 4.19 12.89 8.54
N HIS A 201 4.02 12.20 7.40
CA HIS A 201 4.91 12.34 6.24
C HIS A 201 4.26 12.97 5.00
N LEU A 202 2.92 12.91 4.85
CA LEU A 202 2.23 13.34 3.63
C LEU A 202 1.30 14.53 3.85
N GLY A 203 1.32 15.47 2.89
CA GLY A 203 0.38 16.58 2.84
C GLY A 203 -1.02 16.15 2.40
N LEU A 204 -1.98 17.08 2.45
CA LEU A 204 -3.35 16.85 1.97
C LEU A 204 -3.44 16.48 0.47
N ASN A 205 -2.37 16.75 -0.29
CA ASN A 205 -2.23 16.47 -1.71
C ASN A 205 -1.47 15.15 -2.01
N GLY A 206 -1.21 14.30 -1.01
CA GLY A 206 -0.49 13.03 -1.15
C GLY A 206 1.00 13.17 -1.47
N LYS A 207 1.55 14.39 -1.53
CA LYS A 207 2.99 14.63 -1.67
C LYS A 207 3.68 14.60 -0.31
N TRP A 208 4.99 14.41 -0.30
CA TRP A 208 5.81 14.65 0.89
C TRP A 208 5.49 16.00 1.53
N LYS A 209 5.31 16.02 2.85
CA LYS A 209 5.37 17.26 3.60
C LYS A 209 6.76 17.84 3.41
N GLU A 210 6.81 19.13 3.07
CA GLU A 210 8.07 19.86 3.24
C GLU A 210 8.48 19.73 4.70
N PRO A 211 9.77 19.44 5.00
CA PRO A 211 10.25 19.46 6.37
C PRO A 211 9.95 20.84 6.90
N SER A 212 9.04 20.94 7.87
CA SER A 212 8.58 22.21 8.41
C SER A 212 9.81 22.91 8.97
N SER A 213 10.33 23.89 8.22
CA SER A 213 11.48 24.67 8.67
C SER A 213 11.07 25.26 10.00
N ASN A 214 11.78 24.87 11.06
CA ASN A 214 11.46 25.31 12.41
C ASN A 214 11.75 26.81 12.46
N LYS A 215 10.72 27.60 12.13
CA LYS A 215 10.61 29.02 12.49
C LYS A 215 10.39 29.11 14.00
N ALA A 216 11.37 28.62 14.75
CA ALA A 216 11.74 29.24 16.00
C ALA A 216 12.14 30.67 15.64
N LYS A 217 11.16 31.59 15.70
CA LYS A 217 11.49 33.01 15.85
C LYS A 217 12.41 33.09 17.07
N PRO A 218 13.64 33.64 16.96
CA PRO A 218 14.35 34.04 18.15
C PRO A 218 13.42 34.95 18.94
N LYS A 219 13.22 34.66 20.23
CA LYS A 219 12.66 35.66 21.13
C LYS A 219 13.69 36.78 21.17
N GLU A 220 13.31 37.93 20.64
CA GLU A 220 14.09 39.16 20.72
C GLU A 220 14.30 39.47 22.21
N GLU A 221 15.54 39.37 22.66
CA GLU A 221 15.91 39.45 24.07
C GLU A 221 15.79 40.90 24.52
N SER A 222 14.78 41.18 25.36
CA SER A 222 14.51 42.52 25.85
C SER A 222 15.66 43.00 26.74
N LYS A 223 16.47 43.92 26.20
CA LYS A 223 17.53 44.67 26.88
C LYS A 223 17.03 45.21 28.23
N LEU A 224 17.39 44.54 29.33
CA LEU A 224 17.24 45.05 30.69
C LEU A 224 18.52 45.79 31.07
N GLU A 225 18.38 47.06 31.39
CA GLU A 225 19.48 47.90 31.88
C GLU A 225 19.74 47.58 33.36
N PHE A 226 21.01 47.31 33.70
CA PHE A 226 21.50 47.28 35.07
C PHE A 226 21.93 48.69 35.49
N PRO A 227 21.47 49.22 36.64
CA PRO A 227 22.15 50.27 37.38
C PRO A 227 23.03 49.67 38.49
N ASP A 228 24.25 50.21 38.62
CA ASP A 228 25.19 49.89 39.71
C ASP A 228 24.67 50.33 41.09
N ALA A 229 24.73 49.44 42.09
CA ALA A 229 24.99 49.76 43.50
C ALA A 229 25.31 48.49 44.32
N VAL A 230 26.32 48.56 45.21
CA VAL A 230 26.97 47.45 45.93
C VAL A 230 27.34 47.92 47.37
N PRO A 231 27.49 47.07 48.43
CA PRO A 231 26.97 45.72 48.70
C PRO A 231 25.86 45.77 49.79
N PRO A 232 25.97 45.45 51.12
CA PRO A 232 27.01 44.82 51.96
C PRO A 232 26.61 43.53 52.76
N MET A 233 27.59 42.61 52.88
CA MET A 233 27.88 41.70 54.02
C MET A 233 26.99 40.49 54.41
N ASP A 234 27.72 39.45 54.83
CA ASP A 234 27.47 38.46 55.91
C ASP A 234 26.90 37.04 55.65
N ASN A 235 27.85 36.08 55.65
CA ASN A 235 27.91 34.88 56.52
C ASN A 235 26.94 33.70 56.31
N LYS A 236 27.45 32.57 55.76
CA LYS A 236 27.91 31.43 56.60
C LYS A 236 28.59 30.29 55.82
N GLU A 237 29.46 29.57 56.52
CA GLU A 237 30.08 28.31 56.09
C GLU A 237 29.05 27.17 55.96
N THR A 238 29.36 26.14 55.15
CA THR A 238 29.41 24.74 55.65
C THR A 238 30.31 23.88 54.74
N THR A 239 31.19 23.12 55.39
CA THR A 239 32.23 22.24 54.85
C THR A 239 31.73 20.89 54.33
N GLY A 240 32.42 20.31 53.34
CA GLY A 240 32.38 18.88 52.99
C GLY A 240 32.17 18.61 51.49
N GLY A 241 33.06 17.99 50.72
CA GLY A 241 34.39 17.43 51.03
C GLY A 241 34.43 15.90 50.90
N SER A 242 34.80 15.40 49.71
CA SER A 242 35.67 14.22 49.54
C SER A 242 36.10 14.03 48.08
N GLN A 243 37.38 13.72 47.86
CA GLN A 243 37.96 13.27 46.59
C GLN A 243 38.62 11.90 46.85
N HIS A 244 38.56 10.94 45.91
CA HIS A 244 39.51 9.81 45.93
C HIS A 244 39.74 9.12 44.56
N VAL A 245 40.89 9.45 43.94
CA VAL A 245 41.89 8.55 43.32
C VAL A 245 41.47 7.55 42.21
N GLU A 246 41.63 8.00 40.96
CA GLU A 246 42.56 7.52 39.91
C GLU A 246 43.41 6.22 40.08
N GLN A 247 43.38 5.32 39.09
CA GLN A 247 44.51 4.50 38.53
C GLN A 247 44.02 3.76 37.26
N LEU A 248 44.64 3.92 36.08
CA LEU A 248 45.70 3.06 35.47
C LEU A 248 45.41 1.55 35.54
N ALA A 249 45.47 0.73 34.47
CA ALA A 249 45.85 0.92 33.05
C ALA A 249 45.07 -0.13 32.17
N ASP A 250 45.39 -0.57 30.93
CA ASP A 250 46.59 -0.45 30.08
C ASP A 250 46.27 -0.64 28.55
N THR A 251 47.26 -1.10 27.77
CA THR A 251 47.47 -1.02 26.31
C THR A 251 47.14 -2.32 25.53
N ILE A 252 46.68 -2.23 24.26
CA ILE A 252 47.31 -2.78 23.01
C ILE A 252 46.35 -2.65 21.78
N PRO A 253 46.85 -2.32 20.56
CA PRO A 253 46.01 -1.93 19.41
C PRO A 253 45.77 -3.07 18.39
N THR A 254 44.80 -2.87 17.48
CA THR A 254 44.73 -3.59 16.19
C THR A 254 44.14 -2.70 15.11
N ASP A 255 44.98 -2.37 14.12
CA ASP A 255 44.62 -1.79 12.83
C ASP A 255 44.01 -2.87 11.91
N VAL A 256 42.99 -2.55 11.08
CA VAL A 256 42.78 -3.08 9.71
C VAL A 256 41.60 -2.36 9.01
N ALA A 257 41.91 -1.73 7.87
CA ALA A 257 41.09 -1.53 6.65
C ALA A 257 39.60 -1.08 6.73
N ASN A 258 39.41 0.24 6.76
CA ASN A 258 38.81 1.02 5.66
C ASN A 258 37.97 0.28 4.57
N THR A 259 36.64 0.40 4.63
CA THR A 259 35.77 0.45 3.42
C THR A 259 34.75 1.58 3.54
N ASN A 260 34.91 2.59 2.69
CA ASN A 260 34.16 3.85 2.78
C ASN A 260 32.87 3.80 1.96
N HIS A 261 31.80 3.24 2.54
CA HIS A 261 30.45 3.30 1.97
C HIS A 261 29.71 4.54 2.48
N LYS A 262 29.22 5.38 1.55
CA LYS A 262 28.36 6.52 1.86
C LYS A 262 26.97 6.04 2.26
N GLU A 263 26.76 5.79 3.55
CA GLU A 263 25.42 5.61 4.10
C GLU A 263 24.62 6.92 4.01
N LEU A 264 23.37 6.81 3.56
CA LEU A 264 22.40 7.89 3.67
C LEU A 264 21.91 7.95 5.13
N PRO A 265 21.84 9.13 5.76
CA PRO A 265 21.44 9.24 7.16
C PRO A 265 19.96 8.85 7.31
N CYS A 266 19.71 7.68 7.89
CA CYS A 266 18.42 7.37 8.48
C CYS A 266 18.25 8.25 9.73
N PRO A 267 17.16 9.04 9.86
CA PRO A 267 16.90 9.78 11.09
C PRO A 267 16.56 8.77 12.21
N LEU A 268 17.53 8.57 13.11
CA LEU A 268 17.35 7.71 14.29
C LEU A 268 16.27 8.26 15.22
N GLY A 269 15.73 7.38 16.06
CA GLY A 269 14.56 7.66 16.88
C GLY A 269 14.72 8.87 17.81
N ARG A 270 13.63 9.62 17.96
CA ARG A 270 13.42 10.48 19.13
C ARG A 270 12.75 9.62 20.20
N ASP A 271 13.38 9.50 21.37
CA ASP A 271 12.77 8.88 22.54
C ASP A 271 11.42 9.53 22.86
N GLN A 272 10.42 8.70 23.15
CA GLN A 272 9.13 9.15 23.65
C GLN A 272 9.08 8.95 25.16
N THR A 273 9.23 10.04 25.90
CA THR A 273 8.82 10.12 27.30
C THR A 273 7.30 9.86 27.41
N PRO A 274 6.84 9.04 28.36
CA PRO A 274 5.44 8.67 28.46
C PRO A 274 4.67 9.61 29.40
N GLU A 275 3.99 10.64 28.89
CA GLU A 275 2.80 11.24 29.55
C GLU A 275 1.78 11.73 28.50
N ASP A 276 0.52 11.85 28.94
CA ASP A 276 -0.66 12.38 28.26
C ASP A 276 -1.17 11.67 26.98
N ILE A 277 -1.97 10.62 27.18
CA ILE A 277 -2.99 10.13 26.23
C ILE A 277 -4.29 10.92 26.47
N PRO A 278 -4.78 11.75 25.53
CA PRO A 278 -6.10 12.36 25.63
C PRO A 278 -7.17 11.44 25.01
N PHE A 279 -8.10 11.02 25.85
CA PHE A 279 -9.46 10.55 25.53
C PHE A 279 -9.63 9.37 24.56
N GLY A 280 -10.05 8.23 25.13
CA GLY A 280 -10.54 7.10 24.37
C GLY A 280 -11.84 7.42 23.62
N VAL A 281 -11.90 7.05 22.35
CA VAL A 281 -13.17 6.91 21.62
C VAL A 281 -13.83 5.62 22.09
N VAL A 282 -14.72 5.73 23.07
CA VAL A 282 -15.63 4.64 23.42
C VAL A 282 -16.60 4.48 22.25
N LEU A 283 -16.41 3.40 21.48
CA LEU A 283 -17.44 2.97 20.52
C LEU A 283 -18.67 2.51 21.33
N PRO A 284 -19.87 3.03 21.06
CA PRO A 284 -21.07 2.56 21.73
C PRO A 284 -21.37 1.13 21.29
N MET A 285 -21.32 0.19 22.23
CA MET A 285 -21.85 -1.16 22.04
C MET A 285 -23.35 -1.06 21.74
N PRO A 286 -23.86 -1.68 20.65
CA PRO A 286 -25.29 -1.78 20.44
C PRO A 286 -25.90 -2.72 21.47
N THR A 287 -26.60 -2.16 22.46
CA THR A 287 -27.43 -2.94 23.36
C THR A 287 -28.62 -3.51 22.59
N ASN A 288 -28.54 -4.78 22.21
CA ASN A 288 -29.68 -5.56 21.74
C ASN A 288 -30.69 -5.74 22.89
N GLN A 289 -31.50 -4.72 23.15
CA GLN A 289 -32.73 -4.89 23.92
C GLN A 289 -33.69 -5.74 23.07
N SER A 290 -33.87 -6.99 23.49
CA SER A 290 -34.90 -7.88 22.99
C SER A 290 -36.28 -7.28 23.31
N GLN A 291 -36.83 -6.51 22.38
CA GLN A 291 -38.24 -6.11 22.44
C GLN A 291 -39.09 -7.28 21.97
N SER A 292 -39.78 -7.92 22.92
CA SER A 292 -40.82 -8.91 22.66
C SER A 292 -41.89 -8.32 21.72
N PRO A 293 -42.36 -9.06 20.70
CA PRO A 293 -43.42 -8.57 19.83
C PRO A 293 -44.75 -8.45 20.58
N PRO A 294 -45.63 -7.50 20.21
CA PRO A 294 -46.93 -7.35 20.84
C PRO A 294 -47.88 -8.49 20.43
N THR A 295 -48.49 -9.12 21.42
CA THR A 295 -49.55 -10.12 21.24
C THR A 295 -50.76 -9.51 20.53
N LEU A 296 -51.19 -10.10 19.42
CA LEU A 296 -52.50 -9.88 18.81
C LEU A 296 -53.27 -11.21 18.68
N PRO A 297 -54.62 -11.16 18.66
CA PRO A 297 -55.43 -12.31 19.07
C PRO A 297 -55.53 -13.41 18.01
N SER A 298 -55.74 -14.63 18.51
CA SER A 298 -56.04 -15.81 17.68
C SER A 298 -57.32 -15.64 16.88
N VAL A 299 -57.22 -15.89 15.57
CA VAL A 299 -58.37 -16.26 14.74
C VAL A 299 -58.13 -17.70 14.27
N LEU A 300 -59.08 -18.60 14.58
CA LEU A 300 -59.02 -19.97 14.11
C LEU A 300 -59.05 -20.01 12.58
N SER A 301 -58.21 -20.86 11.98
CA SER A 301 -58.47 -21.41 10.66
C SER A 301 -58.03 -22.87 10.61
N HIS A 302 -58.99 -23.76 10.38
CA HIS A 302 -58.72 -25.15 10.05
C HIS A 302 -58.30 -25.27 8.59
N HIS A 303 -57.29 -26.08 8.25
CA HIS A 303 -57.45 -27.22 7.33
C HIS A 303 -56.16 -28.03 7.08
N SER A 304 -56.35 -29.34 6.87
CA SER A 304 -55.59 -30.31 6.06
C SER A 304 -54.06 -30.09 5.88
N SER A 305 -53.15 -30.94 6.38
CA SER A 305 -53.04 -32.41 6.22
C SER A 305 -53.00 -32.91 4.77
N SER A 306 -51.79 -32.97 4.21
CA SER A 306 -51.28 -33.91 3.18
C SER A 306 -49.74 -33.74 3.16
N LYS A 307 -48.92 -34.68 3.66
CA LYS A 307 -48.47 -35.97 3.08
C LYS A 307 -47.66 -35.88 1.79
N GLU A 308 -46.44 -36.42 1.90
CA GLU A 308 -45.66 -37.16 0.89
C GLU A 308 -45.25 -36.43 -0.41
N ASN A 309 -43.94 -36.27 -0.60
CA ASN A 309 -43.25 -36.61 -1.84
C ASN A 309 -41.75 -36.81 -1.56
N GLU A 310 -41.33 -38.08 -1.52
CA GLU A 310 -39.93 -38.45 -1.72
C GLU A 310 -39.54 -38.19 -3.18
N LEU A 311 -38.29 -37.79 -3.43
CA LEU A 311 -37.68 -37.79 -4.76
C LEU A 311 -36.29 -38.44 -4.64
N PRO A 312 -35.95 -39.43 -5.48
CA PRO A 312 -34.81 -40.30 -5.24
C PRO A 312 -33.49 -39.71 -5.73
N SER A 313 -32.41 -40.09 -5.04
CA SER A 313 -31.04 -39.88 -5.50
C SER A 313 -30.81 -40.49 -6.89
N ARG A 314 -30.05 -39.79 -7.73
CA ARG A 314 -29.47 -40.32 -8.97
C ARG A 314 -27.98 -40.05 -8.99
N ASP A 315 -27.21 -41.06 -8.62
CA ASP A 315 -25.76 -41.08 -8.86
C ASP A 315 -25.48 -41.24 -10.37
N PRO A 316 -24.55 -40.47 -10.96
CA PRO A 316 -24.03 -40.73 -12.29
C PRO A 316 -22.96 -41.84 -12.24
N PRO A 317 -22.88 -42.74 -13.24
CA PRO A 317 -21.90 -43.82 -13.26
C PRO A 317 -20.49 -43.32 -13.60
N TYR A 318 -19.49 -43.97 -12.99
CA TYR A 318 -18.07 -43.82 -13.34
C TYR A 318 -17.82 -44.16 -14.82
N VAL A 319 -17.13 -43.27 -15.53
CA VAL A 319 -16.57 -43.56 -16.87
C VAL A 319 -15.15 -44.07 -16.70
N LEU A 320 -14.94 -45.35 -17.01
CA LEU A 320 -13.63 -46.00 -16.95
C LEU A 320 -12.82 -45.65 -18.21
N LEU A 321 -11.78 -44.82 -18.06
CA LEU A 321 -10.94 -44.39 -19.18
C LEU A 321 -9.78 -45.37 -19.38
N MET A 322 -9.94 -46.30 -20.32
CA MET A 322 -8.87 -47.21 -20.77
C MET A 322 -7.84 -46.42 -21.59
N VAL A 323 -6.62 -46.27 -21.06
CA VAL A 323 -5.47 -45.73 -21.83
C VAL A 323 -4.83 -46.89 -22.59
N SER A 324 -4.96 -46.89 -23.92
CA SER A 324 -4.20 -47.76 -24.81
C SER A 324 -2.91 -47.08 -25.23
N THR A 325 -1.77 -47.59 -24.78
CA THR A 325 -0.46 -47.26 -25.36
C THR A 325 -0.28 -47.99 -26.70
N VAL A 326 0.24 -47.26 -27.69
CA VAL A 326 0.77 -47.82 -28.95
C VAL A 326 2.17 -47.25 -29.14
N ASN A 327 3.08 -48.09 -29.64
CA ASN A 327 4.52 -47.82 -29.83
C ASN A 327 4.81 -46.65 -30.78
#